data_AF-A0A1G8ELM1-F1
#
_entry.id   AF-A0A1G8ELM1-F1
#
_cell.length_a   1.000
_cell.length_b   1.000
_cell.length_c   1.000
_cell.angle_alpha   90.00
_cell.angle_beta   90.00
_cell.angle_gamma   90.00
#
_symmetry.space_group_name_H-M   'P 1'
#
loop_
_entity.id
_entity.type
_entity.pdbx_description
1 polymer ?
#
loop_
_entity_poly.entity_id
_entity_poly.type
_entity_poly.pdbx_seq_one_letter_code
_entity_poly.pdbx_strand_id
1 'polypeptide(L)'
;MRSILYFIAFFIFILSACDSPGPKNVDGNKNSLIGKWHRFSTANGYSEFDIDSKYVVFYNQKVGRFKLPYKIENDSLKYLTKDYVAKITNYGDSVLLEGNDSTQAVLHKFKKPDIPFKTIPEQKDSLSFASYIADFDKRLLVAFEKAGIKISSAMERQESQAYEQLLKKKAESR
;
A
#
# COMPACT_ATOMS: atom_id res chain seq x y z
N MET A 1 1.97 -8.20 82.96
CA MET A 1 1.23 -8.94 81.92
C MET A 1 1.25 -8.08 80.66
N ARG A 2 2.05 -8.42 79.63
CA ARG A 2 1.62 -8.94 78.30
C ARG A 2 0.45 -8.11 77.71
N SER A 3 0.50 -7.52 76.51
CA SER A 3 1.02 -8.06 75.25
C SER A 3 1.34 -6.97 74.21
N ILE A 4 2.30 -7.32 73.37
CA ILE A 4 2.68 -6.73 72.07
C ILE A 4 1.58 -6.99 71.04
N LEU A 5 1.38 -6.08 70.07
CA LEU A 5 1.18 -6.43 68.65
C LEU A 5 1.41 -5.22 67.73
N TYR A 6 2.43 -5.38 66.89
CA TYR A 6 2.84 -4.59 65.75
C TYR A 6 1.73 -4.50 64.69
N PHE A 7 1.70 -3.42 63.90
CA PHE A 7 1.80 -3.54 62.44
C PHE A 7 2.20 -2.20 61.80
N ILE A 8 3.39 -2.23 61.20
CA ILE A 8 3.94 -1.22 60.29
C ILE A 8 3.23 -1.40 58.94
N ALA A 9 2.73 -0.31 58.36
CA ALA A 9 2.45 -0.24 56.93
C ALA A 9 2.97 1.09 56.39
N PHE A 10 4.22 1.02 55.94
CA PHE A 10 4.92 2.02 55.15
C PHE A 10 4.31 1.98 53.73
N PHE A 11 3.58 3.01 53.30
CA PHE A 11 3.29 3.20 51.89
C PHE A 11 3.89 4.51 51.41
N ILE A 12 5.13 4.39 50.94
CA ILE A 12 5.78 5.34 50.06
C ILE A 12 5.04 5.21 48.71
N PHE A 13 4.23 6.20 48.35
CA PHE A 13 3.85 6.35 46.95
C PHE A 13 5.01 7.00 46.21
N ILE A 14 5.93 6.14 45.79
CA ILE A 14 6.97 6.43 44.81
C ILE A 14 6.26 6.76 43.50
N LEU A 15 6.54 7.96 42.99
CA LEU A 15 6.54 8.36 41.58
C LEU A 15 6.09 7.26 40.62
N SER A 16 4.81 7.28 40.22
CA SER A 16 4.41 6.62 38.99
C SER A 16 5.11 7.35 37.85
N ALA A 17 6.16 6.70 37.38
CA ALA A 17 6.94 7.08 36.23
C ALA A 17 6.03 7.51 35.07
N CYS A 18 6.44 8.54 34.35
CA CYS A 18 6.02 8.75 32.97
C CYS A 18 6.12 7.41 32.22
N ASP A 19 4.99 6.79 31.95
CA ASP A 19 4.86 5.83 30.86
C ASP A 19 5.05 6.61 29.55
N SER A 20 6.30 6.92 29.23
CA SER A 20 6.70 7.09 27.85
C SER A 20 6.49 5.71 27.21
N PRO A 21 5.54 5.53 26.28
CA PRO A 21 5.43 4.25 25.61
C PRO A 21 6.75 4.03 24.88
N GLY A 22 7.52 3.05 25.34
CA GLY A 22 8.75 2.64 24.67
C GLY A 22 8.48 2.38 23.19
N PRO A 23 9.47 2.60 22.31
CA PRO A 23 9.29 2.42 20.88
C PRO A 23 8.77 1.00 20.62
N LYS A 24 7.52 0.91 20.15
CA LYS A 24 6.92 -0.36 19.74
C LYS A 24 7.76 -0.93 18.60
N ASN A 25 7.98 -2.24 18.64
CA ASN A 25 8.76 -3.04 17.69
C ASN A 25 8.78 -2.50 16.24
N VAL A 26 9.92 -1.96 15.82
CA VAL A 26 10.20 -1.53 14.45
C VAL A 26 10.00 -2.68 13.44
N ASP A 27 10.27 -3.92 13.85
CA ASP A 27 10.06 -5.13 13.03
C ASP A 27 8.58 -5.48 12.85
N GLY A 28 7.71 -5.12 13.79
CA GLY A 28 6.26 -5.35 13.68
C GLY A 28 5.64 -4.54 12.54
N ASN A 29 6.08 -3.30 12.38
CA ASN A 29 5.61 -2.41 11.31
C ASN A 29 6.19 -2.76 9.95
N LYS A 30 7.44 -3.26 9.89
CA LYS A 30 7.99 -3.74 8.62
C LYS A 30 7.20 -4.94 8.09
N ASN A 31 6.85 -5.89 8.96
CA ASN A 31 6.03 -7.04 8.58
C ASN A 31 4.58 -6.67 8.26
N SER A 32 4.01 -5.64 8.88
CA SER A 32 2.63 -5.22 8.60
C SER A 32 2.48 -4.63 7.20
N LEU A 33 3.48 -3.86 6.73
CA LEU A 33 3.46 -3.18 5.44
C LEU A 33 3.78 -4.10 4.24
N ILE A 34 4.49 -5.21 4.45
CA ILE A 34 4.80 -6.14 3.37
C ILE A 34 3.51 -6.74 2.80
N GLY A 35 3.41 -6.69 1.46
CA GLY A 35 2.31 -7.25 0.71
C GLY A 35 1.85 -6.37 -0.44
N LYS A 36 0.66 -6.68 -0.93
CA LYS A 36 0.06 -6.08 -2.10
C LYS A 36 -1.05 -5.14 -1.65
N TRP A 37 -1.00 -3.91 -2.13
CA TRP A 37 -1.89 -2.85 -1.70
C TRP A 37 -2.45 -2.08 -2.89
N HIS A 38 -3.59 -1.44 -2.70
CA HIS A 38 -4.12 -0.48 -3.63
C HIS A 38 -4.63 0.76 -2.93
N ARG A 39 -4.79 1.84 -3.69
CA ARG A 39 -5.55 3.00 -3.25
C ARG A 39 -6.36 3.56 -4.41
N PHE A 40 -7.43 4.26 -4.07
CA PHE A 40 -8.20 5.06 -5.01
C PHE A 40 -8.27 6.50 -4.49
N SER A 41 -8.09 7.46 -5.37
CA SER A 41 -8.36 8.88 -5.10
C SER A 41 -8.87 9.54 -6.36
N THR A 42 -9.73 10.54 -6.24
CA THR A 42 -10.23 11.29 -7.41
C THR A 42 -9.10 12.02 -8.16
N ALA A 43 -8.11 12.56 -7.44
CA ALA A 43 -6.97 13.27 -8.02
C ALA A 43 -6.03 12.33 -8.82
N ASN A 44 -5.61 11.22 -8.21
CA ASN A 44 -4.57 10.35 -8.77
C ASN A 44 -5.12 9.08 -9.44
N GLY A 45 -6.43 8.84 -9.35
CA GLY A 45 -7.06 7.61 -9.78
C GLY A 45 -6.72 6.42 -8.88
N TYR A 46 -6.78 5.23 -9.47
CA TYR A 46 -6.41 3.98 -8.83
C TYR A 46 -4.91 3.71 -8.97
N SER A 47 -4.28 3.22 -7.91
CA SER A 47 -2.87 2.87 -7.89
C SER A 47 -2.66 1.54 -7.17
N GLU A 48 -1.63 0.82 -7.60
CA GLU A 48 -1.25 -0.50 -7.09
C GLU A 48 0.18 -0.48 -6.56
N PHE A 49 0.40 -1.16 -5.43
CA PHE A 49 1.68 -1.23 -4.74
C PHE A 49 2.02 -2.68 -4.41
N ASP A 50 3.24 -3.11 -4.73
CA ASP A 50 3.84 -4.36 -4.27
C ASP A 50 5.03 -4.03 -3.37
N ILE A 51 4.89 -4.29 -2.07
CA ILE A 51 5.85 -3.91 -1.04
C ILE A 51 6.50 -5.17 -0.50
N ASP A 52 7.81 -5.30 -0.70
CA ASP A 52 8.64 -6.38 -0.15
C ASP A 52 9.56 -5.84 0.97
N SER A 53 10.52 -6.63 1.44
CA SER A 53 11.41 -6.23 2.54
C SER A 53 12.43 -5.13 2.20
N LYS A 54 12.54 -4.74 0.93
CA LYS A 54 13.56 -3.83 0.37
C LYS A 54 12.97 -2.71 -0.50
N TYR A 55 11.90 -2.99 -1.23
CA TYR A 55 11.36 -2.12 -2.27
C TYR A 55 9.86 -1.90 -2.11
N VAL A 56 9.45 -0.67 -2.44
CA VAL A 56 8.09 -0.38 -2.86
C VAL A 56 8.09 -0.34 -4.38
N VAL A 57 7.39 -1.28 -5.00
CA VAL A 57 7.06 -1.22 -6.42
C VAL A 57 5.67 -0.63 -6.54
N PHE A 58 5.51 0.34 -7.44
CA PHE A 58 4.27 1.07 -7.62
C PHE A 58 3.90 1.09 -9.10
N TYR A 59 2.60 1.06 -9.37
CA TYR A 59 2.05 1.30 -10.70
C TYR A 59 0.79 2.16 -10.65
N ASN A 60 0.69 3.09 -11.59
CA ASN A 60 -0.51 3.88 -11.88
C ASN A 60 -0.51 4.26 -13.36
N GLN A 61 -1.68 4.27 -13.98
CA GLN A 61 -1.82 4.55 -15.42
C GLN A 61 -1.24 5.92 -15.84
N LYS A 62 -1.30 6.95 -14.99
CA LYS A 62 -0.87 8.32 -15.34
C LYS A 62 0.64 8.50 -15.26
N VAL A 63 1.27 7.85 -14.28
CA VAL A 63 2.69 8.08 -13.95
C VAL A 63 3.58 6.88 -14.25
N GLY A 64 2.99 5.72 -14.58
CA GLY A 64 3.71 4.50 -14.92
C GLY A 64 4.22 3.72 -13.70
N ARG A 65 5.25 2.91 -13.94
CA ARG A 65 5.87 2.04 -12.94
C ARG A 65 7.07 2.70 -12.28
N PHE A 66 7.14 2.66 -10.96
CA PHE A 66 8.35 3.00 -10.21
C PHE A 66 8.73 1.89 -9.23
N LYS A 67 10.03 1.81 -8.93
CA LYS A 67 10.58 0.93 -7.89
C LYS A 67 11.52 1.74 -7.03
N LEU A 68 11.18 1.90 -5.76
CA LEU A 68 11.95 2.72 -4.83
C LEU A 68 12.44 1.88 -3.65
N PRO A 69 13.74 1.86 -3.37
CA PRO A 69 14.26 1.23 -2.16
C PRO A 69 13.82 2.04 -0.94
N TYR A 70 13.47 1.34 0.13
CA TYR A 70 12.98 1.97 1.36
C TYR A 70 13.50 1.25 2.60
N LYS A 71 13.33 1.92 3.74
CA LYS A 71 13.48 1.33 5.08
C LYS A 71 12.37 1.81 5.99
N ILE A 72 12.17 1.10 7.09
CA ILE A 72 11.32 1.54 8.19
C ILE A 72 12.21 2.04 9.32
N GLU A 73 11.97 3.26 9.78
CA GLU A 73 12.65 3.87 10.94
C GLU A 73 11.59 4.57 11.79
N ASN A 74 11.52 4.26 13.09
CA ASN A 74 10.56 4.88 14.03
C ASN A 74 9.12 4.92 13.47
N ASP A 75 8.60 3.75 13.07
CA ASP A 75 7.26 3.59 12.50
C ASP A 75 7.00 4.39 11.23
N SER A 76 8.05 4.87 10.57
CA SER A 76 7.96 5.67 9.35
C SER A 76 8.63 4.96 8.19
N LEU A 77 7.96 4.95 7.04
CA LEU A 77 8.55 4.59 5.76
C LEU A 77 9.44 5.73 5.29
N LYS A 78 10.69 5.43 4.97
CA LYS A 78 11.65 6.36 4.38
C LYS A 78 12.21 5.80 3.09
N TYR A 79 12.09 6.55 2.00
CA TYR A 79 12.78 6.19 0.76
C TYR A 79 14.28 6.47 0.88
N LEU A 80 15.11 5.58 0.32
CA LEU A 80 16.57 5.76 0.36
C LEU A 80 17.09 6.73 -0.70
N THR A 81 16.27 7.02 -1.71
CA THR A 81 16.64 7.82 -2.89
C THR A 81 15.90 9.15 -2.98
N LYS A 82 15.01 9.45 -2.02
CA LYS A 82 14.18 10.65 -1.99
C LYS A 82 14.08 11.15 -0.56
N ASP A 83 14.00 12.46 -0.38
CA ASP A 83 13.75 13.08 0.92
C ASP A 83 12.26 13.05 1.28
N TYR A 84 11.71 11.84 1.32
CA TYR A 84 10.33 11.59 1.67
C TYR A 84 10.26 10.58 2.80
N VAL A 85 9.52 10.96 3.83
CA VAL A 85 9.27 10.16 5.02
C VAL A 85 7.77 10.16 5.28
N ALA A 86 7.18 8.99 5.46
CA ALA A 86 5.77 8.84 5.79
C ALA A 86 5.59 8.05 7.07
N LYS A 87 4.95 8.66 8.08
CA LYS A 87 4.54 7.94 9.28
C LYS A 87 3.49 6.90 8.92
N ILE A 88 3.64 5.69 9.45
CA ILE A 88 2.72 4.58 9.20
C ILE A 88 1.79 4.43 10.40
N THR A 89 0.49 4.47 10.15
CA THR A 89 -0.53 4.12 11.14
C THR A 89 -1.35 2.93 10.62
N ASN A 90 -1.27 1.78 11.30
CA ASN A 90 -2.00 0.57 10.90
C ASN A 90 -3.47 0.64 11.35
N TYR A 91 -4.38 0.28 10.44
CA TYR A 91 -5.83 0.19 10.65
C TYR A 91 -6.35 -1.16 10.12
N GLY A 92 -5.92 -2.25 10.76
CA GLY A 92 -6.30 -3.62 10.36
C GLY A 92 -5.82 -3.95 8.95
N ASP A 93 -6.75 -3.96 8.00
CA ASP A 93 -6.47 -4.26 6.59
C ASP A 93 -6.09 -3.05 5.75
N SER A 94 -5.97 -1.89 6.39
CA SER A 94 -5.55 -0.65 5.76
C SER A 94 -4.39 -0.04 6.53
N VAL A 95 -3.59 0.78 5.85
CA VAL A 95 -2.54 1.59 6.48
C VAL A 95 -2.70 3.02 6.02
N LEU A 96 -2.63 3.95 6.98
CA LEU A 96 -2.52 5.38 6.70
C LEU A 96 -1.04 5.74 6.64
N LEU A 97 -0.66 6.45 5.59
CA LEU A 97 0.65 7.04 5.39
C LEU A 97 0.51 8.55 5.46
N GLU A 98 1.26 9.18 6.35
CA GLU A 98 1.30 10.63 6.53
C GLU A 98 2.69 11.16 6.20
N GLY A 99 2.83 11.76 5.03
CA GLY A 99 4.07 12.28 4.48
C GLY A 99 4.53 13.57 5.15
N ASN A 100 5.85 13.76 5.20
CA ASN A 100 6.50 15.00 5.60
C ASN A 100 6.20 16.19 4.66
N ASP A 101 5.67 15.91 3.47
CA ASP A 101 5.18 16.89 2.48
C ASP A 101 3.69 17.21 2.66
N SER A 102 3.10 16.87 3.80
CA SER A 102 1.66 17.00 4.11
C SER A 102 0.75 16.12 3.25
N THR A 103 1.30 15.18 2.46
CA THR A 103 0.46 14.22 1.75
C THR A 103 -0.08 13.17 2.72
N GLN A 104 -1.32 12.75 2.49
CA GLN A 104 -1.92 11.64 3.21
C GLN A 104 -2.43 10.61 2.20
N ALA A 105 -2.21 9.33 2.50
CA ALA A 105 -2.67 8.24 1.68
C ALA A 105 -3.12 7.07 2.55
N VAL A 106 -4.32 6.56 2.28
CA VAL A 106 -4.77 5.29 2.83
C VAL A 106 -4.53 4.20 1.79
N LEU A 107 -3.77 3.18 2.16
CA LEU A 107 -3.58 1.98 1.35
C LEU A 107 -4.45 0.85 1.90
N HIS A 108 -5.12 0.12 1.02
CA HIS A 108 -5.94 -1.04 1.36
C HIS A 108 -5.25 -2.31 0.90
N LYS A 109 -5.19 -3.31 1.77
CA LYS A 109 -4.54 -4.59 1.46
C LYS A 109 -5.42 -5.40 0.51
N PHE A 110 -4.83 -6.02 -0.50
CA PHE A 110 -5.56 -6.99 -1.32
C PHE A 110 -5.91 -8.23 -0.49
N LYS A 111 -7.22 -8.48 -0.31
CA LYS A 111 -7.74 -9.74 0.19
C LYS A 111 -8.36 -10.51 -0.96
N LYS A 112 -7.72 -11.62 -1.36
CA LYS A 112 -8.24 -12.58 -2.37
C LYS A 112 -9.14 -11.93 -3.44
N PRO A 113 -8.60 -11.01 -4.26
CA PRO A 113 -9.42 -10.34 -5.26
C PRO A 113 -9.90 -11.34 -6.31
N ASP A 114 -11.14 -11.16 -6.81
CA ASP A 114 -11.68 -11.96 -7.93
C ASP A 114 -10.76 -11.89 -9.16
N ILE A 115 -10.12 -10.73 -9.36
CA ILE A 115 -9.07 -10.52 -10.35
C ILE A 115 -7.71 -10.55 -9.64
N PRO A 116 -6.87 -11.58 -9.83
CA PRO A 116 -5.65 -11.77 -9.07
C PRO A 116 -4.67 -10.60 -9.16
N PHE A 117 -4.18 -10.13 -8.02
CA PHE A 117 -3.03 -9.22 -7.99
C PHE A 117 -1.72 -10.02 -8.08
N LYS A 118 -1.08 -9.95 -9.24
CA LYS A 118 0.27 -10.46 -9.48
C LYS A 118 1.31 -9.39 -9.12
N THR A 119 2.53 -9.83 -8.84
CA THR A 119 3.65 -8.89 -8.65
C THR A 119 3.82 -8.04 -9.90
N ILE A 120 4.04 -6.73 -9.69
CA ILE A 120 4.15 -5.75 -10.77
C ILE A 120 5.45 -6.03 -11.55
N PRO A 121 5.37 -6.54 -12.79
CA PRO A 121 6.55 -6.95 -13.53
C PRO A 121 7.35 -5.74 -14.02
N GLU A 122 8.59 -5.98 -14.45
CA GLU A 122 9.38 -4.96 -15.13
C GLU A 122 8.75 -4.60 -16.47
N GLN A 123 8.75 -3.32 -16.85
CA GLN A 123 8.17 -2.88 -18.14
C GLN A 123 8.82 -3.52 -19.36
N LYS A 124 10.10 -3.91 -19.25
CA LYS A 124 10.84 -4.61 -20.31
C LYS A 124 10.41 -6.08 -20.50
N ASP A 125 9.70 -6.66 -19.52
CA ASP A 125 9.08 -7.98 -19.67
C ASP A 125 7.69 -7.80 -20.29
N SER A 126 7.68 -7.51 -21.60
CA SER A 126 6.49 -7.03 -22.31
C SER A 126 5.28 -7.95 -22.18
N LEU A 127 5.48 -9.27 -22.15
CA LEU A 127 4.38 -10.24 -22.06
C LEU A 127 3.75 -10.24 -20.67
N SER A 128 4.57 -10.37 -19.63
CA SER A 128 4.09 -10.32 -18.25
C SER A 128 3.47 -8.97 -17.92
N PHE A 129 4.08 -7.89 -18.44
CA PHE A 129 3.57 -6.53 -18.25
C PHE A 129 2.23 -6.33 -18.95
N ALA A 130 2.07 -6.75 -20.21
CA ALA A 130 0.78 -6.68 -20.91
C ALA A 130 -0.32 -7.47 -20.18
N SER A 131 -0.01 -8.67 -19.69
CA SER A 131 -0.96 -9.45 -18.88
C SER A 131 -1.32 -8.75 -17.57
N TYR A 132 -0.35 -8.12 -16.91
CA TYR A 132 -0.58 -7.35 -15.69
C TYR A 132 -1.49 -6.14 -15.95
N ILE A 133 -1.28 -5.40 -17.04
CA ILE A 133 -2.11 -4.25 -17.42
C ILE A 133 -3.56 -4.67 -17.66
N ALA A 134 -3.80 -5.76 -18.39
CA ALA A 134 -5.17 -6.24 -18.62
C ALA A 134 -5.92 -6.59 -17.32
N ASP A 135 -5.22 -7.14 -16.33
CA ASP A 135 -5.79 -7.41 -15.01
C ASP A 135 -5.94 -6.13 -14.17
N PHE A 136 -5.00 -5.18 -14.29
CA PHE A 136 -5.05 -3.86 -13.66
C PHE A 136 -6.26 -3.06 -14.12
N ASP A 137 -6.53 -3.00 -15.43
CA ASP A 137 -7.63 -2.24 -16.02
C ASP A 137 -8.99 -2.73 -15.52
N LYS A 138 -9.16 -4.05 -15.37
CA LYS A 138 -10.37 -4.62 -14.77
C LYS A 138 -10.54 -4.18 -13.32
N ARG A 139 -9.47 -4.17 -12.52
CA ARG A 139 -9.52 -3.72 -11.11
C ARG A 139 -9.75 -2.21 -10.99
N LEU A 140 -9.15 -1.43 -11.89
CA LEU A 140 -9.37 0.00 -12.04
C LEU A 140 -10.86 0.29 -12.24
N LEU A 141 -11.50 -0.36 -13.21
CA LEU A 141 -12.93 -0.20 -13.48
C LEU A 141 -13.78 -0.51 -12.26
N VAL A 142 -13.53 -1.66 -11.61
CA VAL A 142 -14.24 -2.04 -10.36
C VAL A 142 -14.04 -0.99 -9.26
N ALA A 143 -12.85 -0.40 -9.13
CA ALA A 143 -12.58 0.64 -8.13
C ALA A 143 -13.36 1.93 -8.43
N PHE A 144 -13.45 2.33 -9.70
CA PHE A 144 -14.24 3.48 -10.13
C PHE A 144 -15.74 3.26 -9.93
N GLU A 145 -16.26 2.08 -10.28
CA GLU A 145 -17.65 1.71 -10.05
C GLU A 145 -18.01 1.73 -8.57
N LYS A 146 -17.14 1.17 -7.70
CA LYS A 146 -17.30 1.24 -6.24
C LYS A 146 -17.29 2.67 -5.69
N ALA A 147 -16.58 3.58 -6.37
CA ALA A 147 -16.59 5.00 -6.04
C ALA A 147 -17.82 5.75 -6.61
N GLY A 148 -18.78 5.05 -7.22
CA GLY A 148 -19.97 5.64 -7.82
C GLY A 148 -19.70 6.36 -9.15
N ILE A 149 -18.51 6.20 -9.72
CA ILE A 149 -18.12 6.80 -11.00
C ILE A 149 -18.36 5.75 -12.08
N LYS A 150 -19.43 5.94 -12.86
CA LYS A 150 -19.68 5.11 -14.04
C LYS A 150 -18.70 5.48 -15.14
N ILE A 151 -17.71 4.63 -15.37
CA ILE A 151 -16.95 4.65 -16.61
C ILE A 151 -17.85 3.96 -17.64
N SER A 152 -18.60 4.74 -18.42
CA SER A 152 -19.40 4.17 -19.51
C SER A 152 -18.48 3.38 -20.44
N SER A 153 -18.85 2.12 -20.68
CA SER A 153 -18.16 1.08 -21.49
C SER A 153 -17.85 1.45 -22.96
N ALA A 154 -17.94 2.72 -23.34
CA ALA A 154 -17.54 3.20 -24.65
C ALA A 154 -16.01 3.14 -24.83
N MET A 155 -15.23 3.38 -23.76
CA MET A 155 -13.76 3.38 -23.82
C MET A 155 -13.18 1.96 -23.87
N GLU A 156 -13.77 0.99 -23.16
CA GLU A 156 -13.43 -0.44 -23.29
C GLU A 156 -13.69 -0.97 -24.72
N ARG A 157 -14.78 -0.52 -25.38
CA ARG A 157 -15.03 -0.90 -26.78
C ARG A 157 -14.01 -0.29 -27.73
N GLN A 158 -13.53 0.93 -27.47
CA GLN A 158 -12.65 1.64 -28.38
C GLN A 158 -11.19 1.14 -28.30
N GLU A 159 -10.68 0.87 -27.10
CA GLU A 159 -9.32 0.34 -26.92
C GLU A 159 -9.22 -1.16 -27.22
N SER A 160 -10.26 -1.95 -26.89
CA SER A 160 -10.36 -3.36 -27.32
C SER A 160 -10.39 -3.47 -28.85
N GLN A 161 -11.15 -2.62 -29.55
CA GLN A 161 -11.18 -2.62 -31.01
C GLN A 161 -9.85 -2.21 -31.63
N ALA A 162 -9.16 -1.21 -31.06
CA ALA A 162 -7.85 -0.79 -31.55
C ALA A 162 -6.80 -1.90 -31.38
N TYR A 163 -6.80 -2.60 -30.25
CA TYR A 163 -5.90 -3.73 -29.99
C TYR A 163 -6.18 -4.93 -30.90
N GLU A 164 -7.44 -5.31 -31.08
CA GLU A 164 -7.85 -6.39 -32.00
C GLU A 164 -7.50 -6.07 -33.46
N GLN A 165 -7.61 -4.81 -33.88
CA GLN A 165 -7.20 -4.36 -35.22
C GLN A 165 -5.67 -4.43 -35.42
N LEU A 166 -4.89 -4.14 -34.39
CA LEU A 166 -3.43 -4.28 -34.42
C LEU A 166 -2.99 -5.76 -34.49
N LEU A 167 -3.72 -6.66 -33.83
CA LEU A 167 -3.47 -8.11 -33.91
C LEU A 167 -3.81 -8.69 -35.29
N LYS A 168 -4.93 -8.25 -35.91
CA LYS A 168 -5.29 -8.67 -37.28
C LYS A 168 -4.25 -8.23 -38.32
N LYS A 169 -3.78 -6.97 -38.25
CA LYS A 169 -2.73 -6.47 -39.15
C LYS A 169 -1.42 -7.28 -39.08
N LYS A 170 -1.10 -7.85 -37.91
CA LYS A 170 0.11 -8.69 -37.71
C LYS A 170 -0.06 -10.12 -38.24
N ALA A 171 -1.29 -10.62 -38.30
CA ALA A 171 -1.59 -11.94 -38.84
C ALA A 171 -1.67 -11.94 -40.39
N GLU A 172 -2.09 -10.83 -40.99
CA GLU A 172 -2.18 -10.65 -42.45
C GLU A 172 -0.85 -10.29 -43.13
N SER A 173 0.19 -9.93 -42.35
CA SER A 173 1.53 -9.60 -42.87
C SER A 173 2.48 -10.80 -42.90
N ARG A 174 1.96 -12.02 -43.08
CA ARG A 174 2.74 -13.26 -43.26
C ARG A 174 2.41 -13.91 -44.60
#